data_AF-A0A2Z6AKZ3-F1
#
_entry.id   AF-A0A2Z6AKZ3-F1
#
_cell.length_a   1.000
_cell.length_b   1.000
_cell.length_c   1.000
_cell.angle_alpha   90.00
_cell.angle_beta   90.00
_cell.angle_gamma   90.00
#
_symmetry.space_group_name_H-M   'P 1'
#
loop_
_entity.id
_entity.type
_entity.pdbx_description
1 polymer ?
#
loop_
_entity_poly.entity_id
_entity_poly.type
_entity_poly.pdbx_seq_one_letter_code
_entity_poly.pdbx_strand_id
1 'polypeptide(L)'
;MAQINLEVFRERVRGMDFERGTPEQVALWREDVADARANLVIEDMTPTDGDDAMFAVMLDEGVPPSLMASIILGLYKPGMHSVAG
;
A
#
# COMPACT_ATOMS: atom_id res chain seq x y z
N MET A 1 1.23 -14.16 9.30
CA MET A 1 1.57 -13.07 8.36
C MET A 1 2.92 -12.52 8.76
N ALA A 2 3.86 -12.41 7.82
CA ALA A 2 5.22 -11.94 8.11
C ALA A 2 5.15 -10.54 8.76
N GLN A 3 5.97 -10.30 9.78
CA GLN A 3 6.11 -8.96 10.37
C GLN A 3 6.64 -8.01 9.29
N ILE A 4 5.74 -7.31 8.60
CA ILE A 4 6.12 -6.27 7.66
C ILE A 4 6.75 -5.16 8.49
N ASN A 5 8.07 -4.97 8.33
CA ASN A 5 8.79 -3.88 8.97
C ASN A 5 8.36 -2.57 8.29
N LEU A 6 7.39 -1.88 8.88
CA LEU A 6 6.84 -0.62 8.35
C LEU A 6 7.92 0.45 8.17
N GLU A 7 8.93 0.48 9.03
CA GLU A 7 10.07 1.40 8.91
C GLU A 7 10.88 1.14 7.64
N VAL A 8 11.25 -0.12 7.39
CA VAL A 8 11.96 -0.54 6.18
C VAL A 8 11.11 -0.29 4.93
N PHE A 9 9.80 -0.54 5.04
CA PHE A 9 8.87 -0.27 3.96
C PHE A 9 8.77 1.22 3.67
N ARG A 10 8.67 2.07 4.70
CA ARG A 10 8.67 3.54 4.56
C ARG A 10 9.95 4.02 3.89
N GLU A 11 11.12 3.57 4.35
CA GLU A 11 12.40 3.96 3.74
C GLU A 11 12.48 3.53 2.28
N ARG A 12 11.99 2.33 1.96
CA ARG A 12 11.95 1.83 0.58
C ARG A 12 11.04 2.68 -0.30
N VAL A 13 9.82 2.95 0.15
CA VAL A 13 8.88 3.85 -0.53
C VAL A 13 9.51 5.24 -0.69
N ARG A 14 10.19 5.74 0.33
CA ARG A 14 10.86 7.04 0.28
C ARG A 14 12.03 7.11 -0.70
N GLY A 15 12.74 6.00 -0.89
CA GLY A 15 13.82 5.87 -1.86
C GLY A 15 13.35 5.57 -3.29
N MET A 16 12.05 5.32 -3.52
CA MET A 16 11.53 5.12 -4.87
C MET A 16 11.32 6.45 -5.57
N ASP A 17 11.78 6.54 -6.82
CA ASP A 17 11.56 7.69 -7.68
C ASP A 17 10.15 7.58 -8.29
N PHE A 18 9.20 8.32 -7.74
CA PHE A 18 7.85 8.45 -8.27
C PHE A 18 7.26 9.82 -7.95
N GLU A 19 6.26 10.21 -8.73
CA GLU A 19 5.52 11.44 -8.48
C GLU A 19 4.59 11.27 -7.28
N ARG A 20 4.98 11.89 -6.16
CA ARG A 20 4.15 11.92 -4.95
C ARG A 20 2.94 12.81 -5.18
N GLY A 21 1.79 12.36 -4.70
CA GLY A 21 0.58 13.18 -4.68
C GLY A 21 0.76 14.44 -3.85
N THR A 22 0.04 15.49 -4.25
CA THR A 22 -0.12 16.67 -3.41
C THR A 22 -0.90 16.33 -2.14
N PRO A 23 -0.77 17.09 -1.05
CA PRO A 23 -1.55 16.85 0.17
C PRO A 23 -3.07 16.83 -0.06
N GLU A 24 -3.57 17.58 -1.04
CA GLU A 24 -4.98 17.56 -1.45
C GLU A 24 -5.36 16.21 -2.10
N GLN A 25 -4.52 15.69 -2.99
CA GLN A 25 -4.72 14.37 -3.59
C GLN A 25 -4.64 13.25 -2.55
N VAL A 26 -3.69 13.35 -1.61
CA VAL A 26 -3.55 12.39 -0.51
C VAL A 26 -4.78 12.37 0.38
N ALA A 27 -5.39 13.53 0.64
CA ALA A 27 -6.65 13.61 1.38
C ALA A 27 -7.77 12.87 0.65
N LEU A 28 -7.92 13.10 -0.66
CA LEU A 28 -8.89 12.38 -1.49
C LEU A 28 -8.64 10.86 -1.48
N TRP A 29 -7.38 10.44 -1.63
CA TRP A 29 -7.03 9.02 -1.61
C TRP A 29 -7.28 8.36 -0.25
N ARG A 30 -7.11 9.09 0.86
CA ARG A 30 -7.45 8.59 2.20
C ARG A 30 -8.94 8.28 2.30
N GLU A 31 -9.79 9.14 1.75
CA GLU A 31 -11.24 8.93 1.73
C GLU A 31 -11.61 7.75 0.82
N ASP A 32 -11.07 7.70 -0.40
CA ASP A 32 -11.30 6.59 -1.34
C ASP A 32 -10.84 5.23 -0.78
N VAL A 33 -9.70 5.20 -0.08
CA VAL A 33 -9.20 3.98 0.57
C VAL A 33 -10.10 3.58 1.74
N ALA A 34 -10.62 4.52 2.53
CA ALA A 34 -11.56 4.22 3.60
C ALA A 34 -12.86 3.63 3.06
N ASP A 35 -13.39 4.18 1.96
CA ASP A 35 -14.58 3.66 1.27
C ASP A 35 -14.33 2.27 0.67
N ALA A 36 -13.21 2.09 -0.04
CA ALA A 36 -12.80 0.79 -0.58
C ALA A 36 -12.63 -0.27 0.53
N ARG A 37 -12.11 0.12 1.69
CA ARG A 37 -12.01 -0.78 2.85
C ARG A 37 -13.38 -1.17 3.40
N ALA A 38 -14.33 -0.25 3.46
CA ALA A 38 -15.71 -0.58 3.85
C ALA A 38 -16.31 -1.62 2.89
N ASN A 39 -16.03 -1.51 1.59
CA ASN A 39 -16.44 -2.50 0.59
C ASN A 39 -15.75 -3.87 0.81
N LEU A 40 -14.46 -3.90 1.13
CA LEU A 40 -13.73 -5.15 1.41
C LEU A 40 -14.20 -5.86 2.68
N VAL A 41 -14.62 -5.12 3.71
CA VAL A 41 -15.21 -5.66 4.94
C VAL A 41 -16.52 -6.40 4.65
N ILE A 42 -17.33 -5.90 3.71
CA ILE A 42 -18.57 -6.55 3.28
C ILE A 42 -18.26 -7.89 2.58
N GLU A 43 -17.16 -7.97 1.83
CA GLU A 43 -16.72 -9.17 1.10
C GLU A 43 -15.93 -10.16 1.99
N ASP A 44 -15.92 -9.98 3.31
CA ASP A 44 -15.12 -10.77 4.29
C ASP A 44 -13.59 -10.73 4.03
N MET A 45 -13.13 -9.80 3.21
CA MET A 45 -11.72 -9.55 2.89
C MET A 45 -11.16 -8.40 3.72
N THR A 46 -11.52 -8.37 5.01
CA THR A 46 -11.08 -7.32 5.93
C THR A 46 -9.55 -7.29 5.99
N PRO A 47 -8.90 -6.18 5.60
CA PRO A 47 -7.46 -6.04 5.74
C PRO A 47 -7.06 -6.20 7.21
N THR A 48 -5.98 -6.92 7.49
CA THR A 48 -5.49 -7.08 8.85
C THR A 48 -4.90 -5.76 9.37
N ASP A 49 -4.70 -5.62 10.68
CA ASP A 49 -4.08 -4.41 11.27
C ASP A 49 -2.70 -4.09 10.64
N GLY A 50 -1.98 -5.11 10.17
CA GLY A 50 -0.71 -4.94 9.46
C GLY A 50 -0.88 -4.32 8.07
N ASP A 51 -1.97 -4.65 7.38
CA ASP A 51 -2.30 -4.09 6.07
C ASP A 51 -2.73 -2.63 6.21
N ASP A 52 -3.58 -2.32 7.21
CA ASP A 52 -4.00 -0.94 7.50
C ASP A 52 -2.81 -0.01 7.75
N ALA A 53 -1.86 -0.46 8.57
CA ALA A 53 -0.65 0.29 8.85
C ALA A 53 0.23 0.49 7.59
N MET A 54 0.25 -0.48 6.68
CA MET A 54 0.96 -0.35 5.40
C MET A 54 0.30 0.70 4.49
N PHE A 55 -1.03 0.69 4.37
CA PHE A 55 -1.78 1.72 3.63
C PHE A 55 -1.57 3.11 4.22
N ALA A 56 -1.58 3.23 5.55
CA ALA A 56 -1.33 4.49 6.24
C ALA A 56 0.07 5.04 5.90
N VAL A 57 1.11 4.19 5.90
CA VAL A 57 2.47 4.60 5.50
C VAL A 57 2.54 5.03 4.04
N MET A 58 1.89 4.30 3.12
CA MET A 58 1.86 4.67 1.70
C MET A 58 1.17 6.02 1.47
N LEU A 59 0.03 6.25 2.11
CA LEU A 59 -0.70 7.51 2.03
C LEU A 59 0.10 8.67 2.65
N ASP A 60 0.75 8.45 3.78
CA ASP A 60 1.60 9.45 4.44
C ASP A 60 2.80 9.88 3.58
N GLU A 61 3.40 8.94 2.85
CA GLU A 61 4.48 9.22 1.91
C GLU A 61 3.99 9.84 0.58
N GLY A 62 2.68 9.96 0.38
CA GLY A 62 2.08 10.51 -0.84
C GLY A 62 2.13 9.55 -2.03
N VAL A 63 2.13 8.25 -1.77
CA VAL A 63 2.10 7.22 -2.83
C VAL A 63 0.76 7.30 -3.57
N PRO A 64 0.72 7.37 -4.91
CA PRO A 64 -0.53 7.33 -5.64
C PRO A 64 -1.16 5.93 -5.57
N PRO A 65 -2.50 5.81 -5.57
CA PRO A 65 -3.20 4.52 -5.49
C PRO A 65 -2.80 3.54 -6.61
N SER A 66 -2.46 4.05 -7.80
CA SER A 66 -1.92 3.24 -8.91
C SER A 66 -0.61 2.52 -8.55
N LEU A 67 0.26 3.19 -7.78
CA LEU A 67 1.52 2.63 -7.31
C LEU A 67 1.29 1.71 -6.10
N MET A 68 0.39 2.07 -5.18
CA MET A 68 -0.02 1.18 -4.08
C MET A 68 -0.52 -0.16 -4.61
N ALA A 69 -1.43 -0.13 -5.57
CA ALA A 69 -1.96 -1.34 -6.20
C ALA A 69 -0.84 -2.17 -6.84
N SER A 70 0.14 -1.53 -7.48
CA SER A 70 1.31 -2.21 -8.07
C SER A 70 2.21 -2.86 -7.01
N ILE A 71 2.46 -2.18 -5.89
CA ILE A 71 3.24 -2.70 -4.76
C ILE A 71 2.53 -3.91 -4.15
N ILE A 72 1.24 -3.79 -3.86
CA ILE A 72 0.41 -4.87 -3.30
C ILE A 72 0.35 -6.05 -4.27
N LEU A 73 0.10 -5.82 -5.55
CA LEU A 73 0.13 -6.86 -6.57
C LEU A 73 1.50 -7.55 -6.66
N GLY A 74 2.59 -6.81 -6.50
CA GLY A 74 3.94 -7.38 -6.43
C GLY A 74 4.18 -8.26 -5.20
N LEU A 75 3.54 -7.93 -4.07
CA LEU A 75 3.60 -8.73 -2.84
C LEU A 75 2.72 -9.98 -2.90
N TYR A 76 1.55 -9.87 -3.54
CA TYR A 76 0.58 -10.98 -3.66
C TYR A 76 0.82 -11.89 -4.87
N LYS A 77 1.55 -11.45 -5.92
CA LYS A 77 1.98 -12.35 -6.99
C LYS A 77 3.03 -13.33 -6.45
N PRO A 78 2.76 -14.64 -6.37
CA PRO A 78 3.75 -15.63 -5.96
C PRO A 78 4.71 -15.98 -7.12
N GLY A 79 5.24 -14.98 -7.82
CA GLY A 79 6.01 -15.19 -9.05
C GLY A 79 7.11 -14.16 -9.37
N MET A 80 7.35 -13.15 -8.53
CA MET A 80 8.47 -12.21 -8.73
C MET A 80 9.59 -12.33 -7.68
N HIS A 81 9.50 -13.31 -6.77
CA HIS A 81 10.68 -13.92 -6.15
C HIS A 81 11.09 -15.16 -6.94
N SER A 82 11.61 -14.98 -8.15
CA SER A 82 12.56 -15.92 -8.75
C SER A 82 13.28 -15.24 -9.92
N VAL A 83 14.25 -14.41 -9.57
CA VAL A 83 15.40 -14.14 -10.43
C VAL A 83 16.57 -14.99 -9.91
N ALA A 84 16.54 -16.29 -10.19
CA ALA A 84 17.72 -17.18 -10.16
C ALA A 84 17.32 -18.58 -10.63
N GLY A 85 17.94 -19.04 -11.72
CA GLY A 85 17.87 -20.43 -12.20
C GLY A 85 17.74 -20.53 -13.71
#